data_AF-A0A7C3H8N4-F1
#
_entry.id   AF-A0A7C3H8N4-F1
#
_cell.length_a   1.000
_cell.length_b   1.000
_cell.length_c   1.000
_cell.angle_alpha   90.00
_cell.angle_beta   90.00
_cell.angle_gamma   90.00
#
_symmetry.space_group_name_H-M   'P 1'
#
loop_
_entity.id
_entity.type
_entity.pdbx_description
1 polymer ?
#
loop_
_entity_poly.entity_id
_entity_poly.type
_entity_poly.pdbx_seq_one_letter_code
_entity_poly.pdbx_strand_id
1 'polypeptide(L)'
;MKSRIIFFVIVGLAVIIVIGGLIWSQVGKSGPGPLTPEVQDDVLEVYVVSALPIADWVQEAANRFNAEQHTLEGYPIHVTVAPMDGLTAKGRYEREEMDPLPTAWIPDSRYLVELVNAAYKERLGRDVFLTDGEYRARPLVISLLAWGIYDSRAQVLEDRFGEISWHTIHDAAIAPGGWAELGGQPEWGYFKLAISNPRKNISGLAAMVAAAGEYYGKTNITVEDVTDPEFQAWLGEIMSSMSDLSGGTYTVNDLALFGYTTGDAGQLLESDLLVNMQGIQTRWADPLRIVYPEYVTWFDFPFTVWMGPETSALEKNAALEFQKYLLGEEVQAQALAYGLRPANPNVPVTGEGSLFDQWADQGVMGVIPRTTAMRSPDREVLQALLRWFDLNVAGR
;
A
#
# COMPACT_ATOMS: atom_id res chain seq x y z
N MET A 1 -46.39 -82.01 35.13
CA MET A 1 -46.79 -80.59 35.25
C MET A 1 -45.60 -79.62 35.44
N LYS A 2 -44.53 -79.98 36.17
CA LYS A 2 -43.37 -79.10 36.44
C LYS A 2 -42.49 -78.72 35.22
N SER A 3 -42.38 -79.56 34.19
CA SER A 3 -41.52 -79.29 33.01
C SER A 3 -42.10 -78.26 32.03
N ARG A 4 -43.44 -78.15 31.93
CA ARG A 4 -44.09 -77.15 31.05
C ARG A 4 -43.92 -75.71 31.56
N ILE A 5 -43.91 -75.52 32.88
CA ILE A 5 -43.76 -74.18 33.50
C ILE A 5 -42.35 -73.64 33.26
N ILE A 6 -41.33 -74.49 33.39
CA ILE A 6 -39.92 -74.10 33.15
C ILE A 6 -39.72 -73.69 31.69
N PHE A 7 -40.34 -74.38 30.74
CA PHE A 7 -40.28 -74.02 29.32
C PHE A 7 -40.86 -72.62 29.05
N PHE A 8 -42.03 -72.29 29.62
CA PHE A 8 -42.62 -70.96 29.44
C PHE A 8 -41.84 -69.85 30.14
N VAL A 9 -41.18 -70.13 31.27
CA VAL A 9 -40.29 -69.17 31.94
C VAL A 9 -39.04 -68.88 31.10
N ILE A 10 -38.41 -69.90 30.53
CA ILE A 10 -37.22 -69.73 29.68
C ILE A 10 -37.58 -68.97 28.39
N VAL A 11 -38.70 -69.31 27.76
CA VAL A 11 -39.18 -68.60 26.57
C VAL A 11 -39.52 -67.14 26.90
N GLY A 12 -40.17 -66.88 28.03
CA GLY A 12 -40.46 -65.51 28.48
C GLY A 12 -39.19 -64.69 28.71
N LEU A 13 -38.17 -65.28 29.33
CA LEU A 13 -36.89 -64.61 29.57
C LEU A 13 -36.14 -64.33 28.27
N ALA A 14 -36.16 -65.29 27.33
CA ALA A 14 -35.54 -65.11 26.00
C ALA A 14 -36.23 -63.99 25.20
N VAL A 15 -37.56 -63.90 25.26
CA VAL A 15 -38.31 -62.82 24.61
C VAL A 15 -37.99 -61.45 25.22
N ILE A 16 -37.84 -61.36 26.54
CA ILE A 16 -37.44 -60.11 27.21
C ILE A 16 -36.02 -59.68 26.80
N ILE A 17 -35.08 -60.63 26.70
CA ILE A 17 -33.71 -60.35 26.24
C ILE A 17 -33.70 -59.87 24.78
N VAL A 18 -34.49 -60.49 23.91
CA VAL A 18 -34.60 -60.12 22.49
C VAL A 18 -35.27 -58.75 22.32
N ILE A 19 -36.32 -58.45 23.09
CA ILE A 19 -36.99 -57.14 23.07
C ILE A 19 -36.06 -56.05 23.63
N GLY A 20 -35.36 -56.34 24.72
CA GLY A 20 -34.35 -55.43 25.29
C GLY A 20 -33.20 -55.15 24.31
N GLY A 21 -32.72 -56.18 23.61
CA GLY A 21 -31.70 -56.04 22.57
C GLY A 21 -32.18 -55.26 21.34
N LEU A 22 -33.44 -55.42 20.94
CA LEU A 22 -34.05 -54.67 19.83
C LEU A 22 -34.22 -53.19 20.17
N ILE A 23 -34.69 -52.86 21.37
CA ILE A 23 -34.82 -51.49 21.86
C ILE A 23 -33.43 -50.83 21.97
N TRP A 24 -32.43 -51.56 22.49
CA TRP A 24 -31.05 -51.07 22.54
C TRP A 24 -30.45 -50.87 21.14
N SER A 25 -30.79 -51.74 20.18
CA SER A 25 -30.33 -51.59 18.79
C SER A 25 -31.02 -50.45 18.02
N GLN A 26 -32.21 -50.01 18.47
CA GLN A 26 -32.88 -48.83 17.92
C GLN A 26 -32.40 -47.53 18.55
N VAL A 27 -32.00 -47.55 19.83
CA VAL A 27 -31.40 -46.39 20.52
C VAL A 27 -29.91 -46.22 20.19
N GLY A 28 -29.21 -47.30 19.83
CA GLY A 28 -27.78 -47.31 19.49
C GLY A 28 -27.43 -47.10 18.00
N LYS A 29 -28.40 -46.78 17.14
CA LYS A 29 -28.17 -46.48 15.71
C LYS A 29 -28.00 -44.99 15.46
N SER A 30 -27.05 -44.38 16.14
CA SER A 30 -26.38 -43.17 15.66
C SER A 30 -25.07 -43.61 15.01
N GLY A 31 -25.14 -44.12 13.78
CA GLY A 31 -23.95 -44.19 12.94
C GLY A 31 -23.48 -42.77 12.62
N PRO A 32 -22.20 -42.53 12.32
CA PRO A 32 -21.78 -41.22 11.85
C PRO A 32 -22.59 -40.91 10.59
N GLY A 33 -23.41 -39.88 10.66
CA GLY A 33 -24.06 -39.33 9.48
C GLY A 33 -22.99 -38.88 8.47
N PRO A 34 -23.37 -38.61 7.22
CA PRO A 34 -22.49 -37.83 6.35
C PRO A 34 -22.06 -36.58 7.15
N LEU A 35 -20.75 -36.31 7.19
CA LEU A 35 -20.19 -35.12 7.82
C LEU A 35 -20.78 -33.90 7.10
N THR A 36 -21.96 -33.45 7.52
CA THR A 36 -22.39 -32.08 7.32
C THR A 36 -21.39 -31.24 8.11
N PRO A 37 -20.61 -30.35 7.46
CA PRO A 37 -19.78 -29.41 8.21
C PRO A 37 -20.71 -28.69 9.19
N GLU A 38 -20.42 -28.87 10.46
CA GLU A 38 -21.02 -28.07 11.52
C GLU A 38 -20.59 -26.65 11.19
N VAL A 39 -21.52 -25.81 10.74
CA VAL A 39 -21.29 -24.37 10.59
C VAL A 39 -20.92 -23.93 12.00
N GLN A 40 -19.64 -23.72 12.24
CA GLN A 40 -19.19 -23.19 13.52
C GLN A 40 -19.62 -21.73 13.56
N ASP A 41 -20.32 -21.35 14.63
CA ASP A 41 -20.78 -19.98 14.86
C ASP A 41 -19.60 -18.99 15.07
N ASP A 42 -18.37 -19.51 15.19
CA ASP A 42 -17.16 -18.72 15.33
C ASP A 42 -16.74 -18.11 13.97
N VAL A 43 -16.59 -16.79 13.95
CA VAL A 43 -16.18 -16.01 12.77
C VAL A 43 -14.65 -15.86 12.75
N LEU A 44 -14.03 -16.06 11.59
CA LEU A 44 -12.61 -15.77 11.40
C LEU A 44 -12.40 -14.28 11.16
N GLU A 45 -11.86 -13.59 12.15
CA GLU A 45 -11.58 -12.16 12.09
C GLU A 45 -10.24 -11.88 11.39
N VAL A 46 -10.31 -11.14 10.29
CA VAL A 46 -9.15 -10.70 9.51
C VAL A 46 -9.00 -9.19 9.67
N TYR A 47 -8.13 -8.79 10.60
CA TYR A 47 -7.80 -7.39 10.79
C TYR A 47 -6.65 -6.97 9.87
N VAL A 48 -6.91 -6.00 8.98
CA VAL A 48 -5.96 -5.50 7.99
C VAL A 48 -5.60 -4.05 8.30
N VAL A 49 -4.30 -3.77 8.44
CA VAL A 49 -3.80 -2.38 8.43
C VAL A 49 -3.38 -2.02 7.01
N SER A 50 -3.94 -0.96 6.44
CA SER A 50 -3.68 -0.54 5.06
C SER A 50 -3.02 0.84 4.99
N ALA A 51 -2.05 1.00 4.10
CA ALA A 51 -1.47 2.28 3.75
C ALA A 51 -2.56 3.24 3.25
N LEU A 52 -2.44 4.51 3.65
CA LEU A 52 -3.43 5.55 3.37
C LEU A 52 -3.80 5.68 1.88
N PRO A 53 -2.85 5.65 0.91
CA PRO A 53 -3.18 5.87 -0.50
C PRO A 53 -4.12 4.84 -1.13
N ILE A 54 -4.24 3.65 -0.54
CA ILE A 54 -5.09 2.57 -1.07
C ILE A 54 -6.18 2.13 -0.10
N ALA A 55 -6.27 2.75 1.08
CA ALA A 55 -7.14 2.29 2.15
C ALA A 55 -8.62 2.28 1.74
N ASP A 56 -9.08 3.27 0.98
CA ASP A 56 -10.47 3.35 0.53
C ASP A 56 -10.82 2.20 -0.44
N TRP A 57 -9.92 1.88 -1.39
CA TRP A 57 -10.09 0.75 -2.30
C TRP A 57 -10.12 -0.59 -1.55
N VAL A 58 -9.20 -0.79 -0.61
CA VAL A 58 -9.15 -2.02 0.21
C VAL A 58 -10.39 -2.12 1.11
N GLN A 59 -10.84 -1.01 1.70
CA GLN A 59 -12.03 -0.97 2.56
C GLN A 59 -13.31 -1.26 1.77
N GLU A 60 -13.46 -0.72 0.56
CA GLU A 60 -14.61 -1.03 -0.28
C GLU A 60 -14.61 -2.51 -0.71
N ALA A 61 -13.44 -3.06 -1.05
CA ALA A 61 -13.30 -4.48 -1.34
C ALA A 61 -13.62 -5.35 -0.12
N ALA A 62 -13.17 -4.99 1.08
CA ALA A 62 -13.52 -5.69 2.32
C ALA A 62 -15.03 -5.67 2.58
N ASN A 63 -15.70 -4.53 2.36
CA ASN A 63 -17.15 -4.42 2.52
C ASN A 63 -17.91 -5.37 1.60
N ARG A 64 -17.50 -5.48 0.33
CA ARG A 64 -18.11 -6.43 -0.62
C ARG A 64 -17.79 -7.88 -0.27
N PHE A 65 -16.53 -8.18 0.05
CA PHE A 65 -16.12 -9.52 0.51
C PHE A 65 -16.96 -9.99 1.70
N ASN A 66 -17.18 -9.12 2.69
CA ASN A 66 -18.02 -9.43 3.84
C ASN A 66 -19.49 -9.63 3.45
N ALA A 67 -20.01 -8.83 2.52
CA ALA A 67 -21.38 -8.95 2.02
C ALA A 67 -21.61 -10.22 1.19
N GLU A 68 -20.57 -10.72 0.52
CA GLU A 68 -20.56 -11.98 -0.24
C GLU A 68 -20.49 -13.23 0.67
N GLN A 69 -20.26 -13.04 1.97
CA GLN A 69 -20.25 -14.12 2.99
C GLN A 69 -19.27 -15.25 2.67
N HIS A 70 -18.04 -14.89 2.26
CA HIS A 70 -16.97 -15.86 2.02
C HIS A 70 -16.69 -16.70 3.27
N THR A 71 -16.36 -17.97 3.06
CA THR A 71 -16.07 -18.93 4.14
C THR A 71 -14.75 -19.64 3.90
N LEU A 72 -14.09 -20.07 4.97
CA LEU A 72 -12.94 -20.95 4.93
C LEU A 72 -13.20 -22.12 5.87
N GLU A 73 -13.11 -23.36 5.37
CA GLU A 73 -13.35 -24.58 6.16
C GLU A 73 -14.71 -24.59 6.92
N GLY A 74 -15.72 -23.89 6.38
CA GLY A 74 -17.05 -23.78 6.99
C GLY A 74 -17.21 -22.62 7.98
N TYR A 75 -16.14 -21.89 8.30
CA TYR A 75 -16.18 -20.69 9.12
C TYR A 75 -16.41 -19.45 8.25
N PRO A 76 -17.36 -18.56 8.60
CA PRO A 76 -17.47 -17.25 7.97
C PRO A 76 -16.20 -16.42 8.17
N ILE A 77 -15.78 -15.68 7.15
CA ILE A 77 -14.67 -14.74 7.24
C ILE A 77 -15.24 -13.32 7.38
N HIS A 78 -14.72 -12.55 8.32
CA HIS A 78 -15.00 -11.12 8.45
C HIS A 78 -13.72 -10.30 8.37
N VAL A 79 -13.68 -9.35 7.45
CA VAL A 79 -12.52 -8.49 7.20
C VAL A 79 -12.78 -7.08 7.72
N THR A 80 -11.89 -6.57 8.57
CA THR A 80 -11.89 -5.16 9.01
C THR A 80 -10.62 -4.48 8.54
N VAL A 81 -10.72 -3.27 8.00
CA VAL A 81 -9.59 -2.49 7.51
C VAL A 81 -9.38 -1.25 8.38
N ALA A 82 -8.15 -0.98 8.77
CA ALA A 82 -7.75 0.26 9.43
C ALA A 82 -6.71 1.02 8.59
N PRO A 83 -6.99 2.26 8.19
CA PRO A 83 -6.01 3.11 7.51
C PRO A 83 -4.90 3.52 8.48
N MET A 84 -3.65 3.39 8.06
CA MET A 84 -2.48 3.86 8.82
C MET A 84 -1.34 4.29 7.89
N ASP A 85 -0.66 5.38 8.23
CA ASP A 85 0.58 5.77 7.56
C ASP A 85 1.67 4.68 7.70
N GLY A 86 2.39 4.39 6.62
CA GLY A 86 3.36 3.30 6.58
C GLY A 86 4.52 3.45 7.54
N LEU A 87 5.06 4.67 7.72
CA LEU A 87 6.14 4.93 8.68
C LEU A 87 5.64 4.84 10.13
N THR A 88 4.42 5.29 10.37
CA THR A 88 3.72 5.13 11.65
C THR A 88 3.52 3.66 11.99
N ALA A 89 2.98 2.86 11.05
CA ALA A 89 2.79 1.43 11.20
C ALA A 89 4.11 0.70 11.47
N LYS A 90 5.14 0.97 10.66
CA LYS A 90 6.50 0.47 10.87
C LYS A 90 7.02 0.80 12.28
N GLY A 91 6.90 2.04 12.71
CA GLY A 91 7.33 2.46 14.04
C GLY A 91 6.58 1.74 15.17
N ARG A 92 5.27 1.50 15.00
CA ARG A 92 4.47 0.73 15.97
C ARG A 92 4.87 -0.74 16.01
N TYR A 93 5.16 -1.36 14.87
CA TYR A 93 5.72 -2.71 14.83
C TYR A 93 7.04 -2.79 15.60
N GLU A 94 8.01 -1.92 15.28
CA GLU A 94 9.34 -1.96 15.90
C GLU A 94 9.30 -1.75 17.42
N ARG A 95 8.37 -0.91 17.91
CA ARG A 95 8.18 -0.62 19.33
C ARG A 95 7.19 -1.56 20.03
N GLU A 96 6.60 -2.53 19.32
CA GLU A 96 5.56 -3.42 19.83
C GLU A 96 4.32 -2.66 20.38
N GLU A 97 3.97 -1.56 19.71
CA GLU A 97 2.82 -0.69 20.02
C GLU A 97 1.65 -0.92 19.05
N MET A 98 1.71 -1.98 18.25
CA MET A 98 0.62 -2.36 17.36
C MET A 98 -0.42 -3.16 18.15
N ASP A 99 -1.53 -2.51 18.50
CA ASP A 99 -2.61 -3.07 19.32
C ASP A 99 -3.99 -2.64 18.77
N PRO A 100 -4.87 -3.59 18.34
CA PRO A 100 -4.56 -5.01 18.18
C PRO A 100 -3.50 -5.21 17.08
N LEU A 101 -2.80 -6.35 17.14
CA LEU A 101 -1.84 -6.71 16.10
C LEU A 101 -2.61 -7.21 14.86
N PRO A 102 -2.35 -6.70 13.64
CA PRO A 102 -3.12 -7.08 12.48
C PRO A 102 -2.74 -8.46 11.94
N THR A 103 -3.75 -9.14 11.40
CA THR A 103 -3.59 -10.39 10.64
C THR A 103 -2.81 -10.13 9.36
N ALA A 104 -3.03 -8.98 8.72
CA ALA A 104 -2.29 -8.55 7.55
C ALA A 104 -1.94 -7.06 7.56
N TRP A 105 -0.83 -6.72 6.93
CA TRP A 105 -0.41 -5.34 6.70
C TRP A 105 -0.20 -5.10 5.21
N ILE A 106 -0.66 -3.96 4.73
CA ILE A 106 -0.46 -3.50 3.37
C ILE A 106 0.29 -2.16 3.44
N PRO A 107 1.62 -2.15 3.57
CA PRO A 107 2.41 -0.92 3.52
C PRO A 107 2.46 -0.31 2.13
N ASP A 108 2.94 0.92 2.00
CA ASP A 108 3.14 1.60 0.72
C ASP A 108 4.12 0.85 -0.20
N SER A 109 5.15 0.23 0.38
CA SER A 109 6.20 -0.46 -0.35
C SER A 109 6.75 -1.65 0.42
N ARG A 110 7.21 -2.68 -0.31
CA ARG A 110 7.97 -3.81 0.23
C ARG A 110 9.14 -3.40 1.13
N TYR A 111 9.76 -2.26 0.89
CA TYR A 111 10.86 -1.80 1.75
C TYR A 111 10.46 -1.68 3.24
N LEU A 112 9.25 -1.21 3.54
CA LEU A 112 8.78 -1.10 4.93
C LEU A 112 8.63 -2.48 5.59
N VAL A 113 8.27 -3.50 4.81
CA VAL A 113 8.22 -4.91 5.26
C VAL A 113 9.61 -5.38 5.65
N GLU A 114 10.61 -5.11 4.81
CA GLU A 114 12.00 -5.52 5.06
C GLU A 114 12.59 -4.83 6.29
N LEU A 115 12.24 -3.56 6.54
CA LEU A 115 12.65 -2.87 7.77
C LEU A 115 12.09 -3.50 9.03
N VAL A 116 10.79 -3.83 9.02
CA VAL A 116 10.16 -4.50 10.15
C VAL A 116 10.77 -5.89 10.33
N ASN A 117 10.95 -6.65 9.25
CA ASN A 117 11.64 -7.95 9.30
C ASN A 117 13.05 -7.83 9.89
N ALA A 118 13.84 -6.83 9.51
CA ALA A 118 15.18 -6.63 10.05
C ALA A 118 15.15 -6.41 11.58
N ALA A 119 14.24 -5.56 12.07
CA ALA A 119 14.08 -5.30 13.50
C ALA A 119 13.64 -6.56 14.27
N TYR A 120 12.72 -7.34 13.71
CA TYR A 120 12.24 -8.58 14.34
C TYR A 120 13.24 -9.74 14.22
N LYS A 121 14.03 -9.82 13.15
CA LYS A 121 15.04 -10.87 12.97
C LYS A 121 16.15 -10.76 14.00
N GLU A 122 16.57 -9.54 14.32
CA GLU A 122 17.52 -9.26 15.40
C GLU A 122 16.98 -9.74 16.76
N ARG A 123 15.67 -9.64 16.98
CA ARG A 123 15.00 -9.98 18.25
C ARG A 123 14.58 -11.44 18.37
N LEU A 124 13.98 -12.00 17.32
CA LEU A 124 13.30 -13.31 17.30
C LEU A 124 14.08 -14.37 16.50
N GLY A 125 15.14 -13.99 15.79
CA GLY A 125 15.92 -14.90 14.95
C GLY A 125 15.20 -15.39 13.69
N ARG A 126 14.07 -14.80 13.33
CA ARG A 126 13.26 -15.16 12.14
C ARG A 126 12.53 -13.95 11.57
N ASP A 127 12.15 -14.05 10.31
CA ASP A 127 11.33 -13.04 9.63
C ASP A 127 9.85 -13.20 10.07
N VAL A 128 9.12 -12.08 10.18
CA VAL A 128 7.71 -12.03 10.60
C VAL A 128 6.75 -11.83 9.43
N PHE A 129 7.27 -11.37 8.30
CA PHE A 129 6.60 -11.36 7.00
C PHE A 129 7.43 -12.19 6.03
N LEU A 130 6.79 -13.15 5.34
CA LEU A 130 7.52 -14.08 4.48
C LEU A 130 7.82 -13.47 3.10
N THR A 131 8.94 -13.88 2.52
CA THR A 131 9.36 -13.51 1.17
C THR A 131 9.10 -14.62 0.14
N ASP A 132 8.86 -15.85 0.60
CA ASP A 132 8.57 -17.03 -0.21
C ASP A 132 7.37 -17.84 0.31
N GLY A 133 7.01 -18.90 -0.43
CA GLY A 133 5.87 -19.74 -0.11
C GLY A 133 4.50 -19.10 -0.38
N GLU A 134 3.49 -19.62 0.31
CA GLU A 134 2.09 -19.22 0.11
C GLU A 134 1.80 -17.83 0.69
N TYR A 135 2.32 -17.55 1.90
CA TYR A 135 2.20 -16.26 2.62
C TYR A 135 3.22 -15.20 2.20
N ARG A 136 3.94 -15.40 1.09
CA ARG A 136 4.88 -14.38 0.61
C ARG A 136 4.20 -13.04 0.40
N ALA A 137 4.91 -11.95 0.69
CA ALA A 137 4.47 -10.60 0.37
C ALA A 137 4.14 -10.46 -1.14
N ARG A 138 2.89 -10.15 -1.47
CA ARG A 138 2.43 -10.02 -2.88
C ARG A 138 1.99 -8.59 -3.19
N PRO A 139 2.55 -7.94 -4.22
CA PRO A 139 2.02 -6.67 -4.72
C PRO A 139 0.53 -6.77 -5.05
N LEU A 140 -0.27 -5.80 -4.60
CA LEU A 140 -1.71 -5.76 -4.89
C LEU A 140 -2.05 -4.82 -6.04
N VAL A 141 -1.43 -3.65 -6.03
CA VAL A 141 -1.64 -2.54 -6.96
C VAL A 141 -0.35 -1.72 -6.99
N ILE A 142 -0.20 -0.88 -8.01
CA ILE A 142 0.99 -0.05 -8.19
C ILE A 142 0.59 1.42 -8.32
N SER A 143 1.36 2.29 -7.66
CA SER A 143 1.36 3.73 -7.90
C SER A 143 2.81 4.20 -8.07
N LEU A 144 3.01 5.30 -8.78
CA LEU A 144 4.34 5.80 -9.14
C LEU A 144 4.57 7.19 -8.55
N LEU A 145 5.83 7.56 -8.32
CA LEU A 145 6.15 8.98 -8.12
C LEU A 145 6.26 9.66 -9.47
N ALA A 146 5.39 10.66 -9.68
CA ALA A 146 5.39 11.50 -10.85
C ALA A 146 5.42 12.98 -10.45
N TRP A 147 5.86 13.83 -11.36
CA TRP A 147 5.73 15.27 -11.23
C TRP A 147 4.28 15.67 -11.50
N GLY A 148 3.63 16.26 -10.51
CA GLY A 148 2.45 17.10 -10.72
C GLY A 148 2.90 18.56 -10.81
N ILE A 149 2.72 19.19 -11.96
CA ILE A 149 3.13 20.58 -12.21
C ILE A 149 2.01 21.32 -12.94
N TYR A 150 1.75 22.57 -12.57
CA TYR A 150 0.80 23.40 -13.30
C TYR A 150 1.26 23.62 -14.74
N ASP A 151 0.35 23.53 -15.72
CA ASP A 151 0.68 23.61 -17.14
C ASP A 151 1.41 24.90 -17.48
N SER A 152 0.96 26.04 -16.94
CA SER A 152 1.64 27.31 -17.16
C SER A 152 3.08 27.35 -16.61
N ARG A 153 3.36 26.60 -15.54
CA ARG A 153 4.71 26.48 -14.94
C ARG A 153 5.56 25.53 -15.76
N ALA A 154 4.98 24.40 -16.15
CA ALA A 154 5.64 23.40 -16.99
C ALA A 154 6.14 24.01 -18.29
N GLN A 155 5.30 24.79 -18.98
CA GLN A 155 5.68 25.44 -20.24
C GLN A 155 6.90 26.35 -20.09
N VAL A 156 6.94 27.17 -19.03
CA VAL A 156 8.09 28.06 -18.78
C VAL A 156 9.37 27.27 -18.53
N LEU A 157 9.29 26.20 -17.73
CA LEU A 157 10.45 25.37 -17.45
C LEU A 157 10.92 24.59 -18.68
N GLU A 158 10.00 24.06 -19.49
CA GLU A 158 10.33 23.37 -20.75
C GLU A 158 10.91 24.33 -21.79
N ASP A 159 10.38 25.55 -21.91
CA ASP A 159 10.92 26.56 -22.83
C ASP A 159 12.36 26.96 -22.46
N ARG A 160 12.68 26.97 -21.16
CA ARG A 160 14.01 27.37 -20.66
C ARG A 160 15.01 26.22 -20.62
N PHE A 161 14.58 25.03 -20.18
CA PHE A 161 15.46 23.90 -19.85
C PHE A 161 15.24 22.66 -20.71
N GLY A 162 14.15 22.60 -21.48
CA GLY A 162 13.82 21.53 -22.42
C GLY A 162 12.92 20.42 -21.86
N GLU A 163 13.11 20.04 -20.59
CA GLU A 163 12.32 18.99 -19.95
C GLU A 163 12.09 19.25 -18.45
N ILE A 164 11.13 18.56 -17.85
CA ILE A 164 10.90 18.57 -16.41
C ILE A 164 11.65 17.39 -15.77
N SER A 165 12.70 17.72 -15.02
CA SER A 165 13.60 16.79 -14.35
C SER A 165 14.02 17.36 -12.99
N TRP A 166 14.62 16.56 -12.12
CA TRP A 166 15.21 17.07 -10.87
C TRP A 166 16.26 18.16 -11.11
N HIS A 167 17.04 18.08 -12.20
CA HIS A 167 17.97 19.15 -12.59
C HIS A 167 17.23 20.45 -12.91
N THR A 168 16.15 20.38 -13.70
CA THR A 168 15.29 21.54 -13.97
C THR A 168 14.68 22.11 -12.69
N ILE A 169 14.22 21.25 -11.78
CA ILE A 169 13.67 21.66 -10.49
C ILE A 169 14.73 22.34 -9.62
N HIS A 170 15.95 21.82 -9.60
CA HIS A 170 17.08 22.44 -8.90
C HIS A 170 17.41 23.82 -9.46
N ASP A 171 17.57 23.96 -10.78
CA ASP A 171 17.86 25.24 -11.43
C ASP A 171 16.73 26.27 -11.19
N ALA A 172 15.47 25.82 -11.18
CA ALA A 172 14.33 26.66 -10.84
C ALA A 172 14.33 27.08 -9.35
N ALA A 173 14.67 26.15 -8.46
CA ALA A 173 14.73 26.37 -7.01
C ALA A 173 15.78 27.43 -6.62
N ILE A 174 16.93 27.45 -7.30
CA ILE A 174 18.04 28.37 -6.98
C ILE A 174 18.02 29.68 -7.76
N ALA A 175 17.03 29.91 -8.64
CA ALA A 175 16.93 31.12 -9.44
C ALA A 175 16.72 32.36 -8.54
N PRO A 176 17.71 33.27 -8.41
CA PRO A 176 17.62 34.40 -7.48
C PRO A 176 16.56 35.43 -7.88
N GLY A 177 16.21 35.53 -9.17
CA GLY A 177 15.09 36.34 -9.64
C GLY A 177 13.74 35.61 -9.66
N GLY A 178 13.69 34.36 -9.18
CA GLY A 178 12.49 33.52 -9.19
C GLY A 178 11.89 33.34 -10.59
N TRP A 179 10.57 33.25 -10.66
CA TRP A 179 9.83 33.07 -11.91
C TRP A 179 10.08 34.17 -12.94
N ALA A 180 10.38 35.41 -12.53
CA ALA A 180 10.69 36.49 -13.46
C ALA A 180 12.00 36.23 -14.24
N GLU A 181 12.99 35.62 -13.60
CA GLU A 181 14.24 35.20 -14.27
C GLU A 181 14.04 33.95 -15.12
N LEU A 182 13.18 33.04 -14.68
CA LEU A 182 12.82 31.82 -15.41
C LEU A 182 12.00 32.11 -16.69
N GLY A 183 11.49 33.33 -16.87
CA GLY A 183 10.64 33.71 -18.00
C GLY A 183 9.13 33.55 -17.74
N GLY A 184 8.75 33.24 -16.49
CA GLY A 184 7.37 33.18 -16.01
C GLY A 184 6.87 34.53 -15.49
N GLN A 185 5.69 34.52 -14.88
CA GLN A 185 5.08 35.75 -14.36
C GLN A 185 5.72 36.17 -13.03
N PRO A 186 6.16 37.43 -12.86
CA PRO A 186 6.81 37.89 -11.63
C PRO A 186 5.98 37.68 -10.35
N GLU A 187 4.64 37.76 -10.44
CA GLU A 187 3.72 37.55 -9.33
C GLU A 187 3.74 36.13 -8.75
N TRP A 188 4.30 35.14 -9.48
CA TRP A 188 4.47 33.78 -8.95
C TRP A 188 5.57 33.72 -7.89
N GLY A 189 6.48 34.69 -7.86
CA GLY A 189 7.55 34.79 -6.86
C GLY A 189 8.66 33.77 -7.11
N TYR A 190 9.15 33.14 -6.03
CA TYR A 190 10.14 32.06 -6.12
C TYR A 190 9.47 30.73 -6.38
N PHE A 191 10.18 29.84 -7.08
CA PHE A 191 9.75 28.47 -7.28
C PHE A 191 9.55 27.75 -5.95
N LYS A 192 8.45 27.00 -5.83
CA LYS A 192 8.12 26.22 -4.62
C LYS A 192 7.93 24.74 -4.95
N LEU A 193 8.67 23.90 -4.24
CA LEU A 193 8.60 22.45 -4.38
C LEU A 193 7.66 21.83 -3.33
N ALA A 194 6.69 21.04 -3.78
CA ALA A 194 5.75 20.31 -2.92
C ALA A 194 6.14 18.82 -2.85
N ILE A 195 6.88 18.44 -1.81
CA ILE A 195 7.22 17.03 -1.51
C ILE A 195 6.82 16.74 -0.07
N SER A 196 6.28 15.54 0.19
CA SER A 196 5.91 15.15 1.55
C SER A 196 7.11 15.15 2.51
N ASN A 197 6.89 15.47 3.79
CA ASN A 197 7.96 15.46 4.79
C ASN A 197 8.56 14.04 4.93
N PRO A 198 9.87 13.81 4.68
CA PRO A 198 10.51 12.50 4.73
C PRO A 198 10.43 11.79 6.10
N ARG A 199 10.18 12.52 7.20
CA ARG A 199 9.99 11.93 8.54
C ARG A 199 8.60 11.35 8.75
N LYS A 200 7.62 11.82 7.97
CA LYS A 200 6.20 11.56 8.19
C LYS A 200 5.57 10.73 7.09
N ASN A 201 6.14 10.74 5.88
CA ASN A 201 5.66 9.94 4.77
C ASN A 201 6.85 9.38 3.98
N ILE A 202 6.77 8.10 3.62
CA ILE A 202 7.79 7.41 2.84
C ILE A 202 7.99 8.00 1.44
N SER A 203 6.96 8.60 0.83
CA SER A 203 7.05 9.28 -0.47
C SER A 203 8.10 10.40 -0.47
N GLY A 204 8.23 11.14 0.63
CA GLY A 204 9.24 12.19 0.77
C GLY A 204 10.67 11.65 0.73
N LEU A 205 10.90 10.55 1.40
CA LEU A 205 12.19 9.88 1.40
C LEU A 205 12.49 9.22 0.05
N ALA A 206 11.47 8.64 -0.57
CA ALA A 206 11.54 8.10 -1.93
C ALA A 206 11.84 9.19 -2.98
N ALA A 207 11.36 10.42 -2.78
CA ALA A 207 11.70 11.56 -3.61
C ALA A 207 13.19 11.90 -3.55
N MET A 208 13.78 11.91 -2.35
CA MET A 208 15.23 12.12 -2.17
C MET A 208 16.06 11.03 -2.87
N VAL A 209 15.59 9.77 -2.82
CA VAL A 209 16.23 8.65 -3.53
C VAL A 209 16.10 8.82 -5.04
N ALA A 210 14.93 9.23 -5.54
CA ALA A 210 14.75 9.52 -6.96
C ALA A 210 15.64 10.68 -7.44
N ALA A 211 15.82 11.72 -6.62
CA ALA A 211 16.72 12.82 -6.91
C ALA A 211 18.19 12.36 -7.02
N ALA A 212 18.64 11.46 -6.12
CA ALA A 212 19.94 10.80 -6.25
C ALA A 212 20.01 9.92 -7.52
N GLY A 213 18.93 9.24 -7.86
CA GLY A 213 18.78 8.45 -9.09
C GLY A 213 19.11 9.25 -10.33
N GLU A 214 18.51 10.43 -10.42
CA GLU A 214 18.73 11.34 -11.54
C GLU A 214 20.12 11.98 -11.51
N TYR A 215 20.57 12.47 -10.35
CA TYR A 215 21.90 13.10 -10.20
C TYR A 215 23.04 12.17 -10.64
N TYR A 216 22.94 10.87 -10.31
CA TYR A 216 23.95 9.88 -10.66
C TYR A 216 23.65 9.09 -11.93
N GLY A 217 22.50 9.31 -12.57
CA GLY A 217 22.07 8.57 -13.76
C GLY A 217 21.97 7.05 -13.53
N LYS A 218 21.40 6.63 -12.39
CA LYS A 218 21.31 5.20 -12.04
C LYS A 218 20.13 4.86 -11.14
N THR A 219 19.65 3.62 -11.23
CA THR A 219 18.51 3.15 -10.43
C THR A 219 18.86 2.61 -9.05
N ASN A 220 20.14 2.32 -8.79
CA ASN A 220 20.59 1.72 -7.53
C ASN A 220 21.50 2.71 -6.79
N ILE A 221 21.01 3.21 -5.67
CA ILE A 221 21.67 4.25 -4.86
C ILE A 221 22.32 3.61 -3.65
N THR A 222 23.57 3.98 -3.38
CA THR A 222 24.36 3.48 -2.26
C THR A 222 24.54 4.54 -1.18
N VAL A 223 25.14 4.16 -0.04
CA VAL A 223 25.42 5.08 1.05
C VAL A 223 26.46 6.13 0.63
N GLU A 224 27.46 5.71 -0.15
CA GLU A 224 28.50 6.60 -0.69
C GLU A 224 27.88 7.71 -1.53
N ASP A 225 26.88 7.38 -2.36
CA ASP A 225 26.17 8.37 -3.19
C ASP A 225 25.46 9.42 -2.33
N VAL A 226 24.68 9.00 -1.33
CA VAL A 226 23.89 9.94 -0.52
C VAL A 226 24.69 10.68 0.55
N THR A 227 25.95 10.27 0.76
CA THR A 227 26.89 10.94 1.67
C THR A 227 27.94 11.78 0.96
N ASP A 228 27.92 11.80 -0.37
CA ASP A 228 28.73 12.69 -1.19
C ASP A 228 28.42 14.17 -0.87
N PRO A 229 29.42 14.97 -0.46
CA PRO A 229 29.23 16.39 -0.17
C PRO A 229 28.65 17.22 -1.33
N GLU A 230 28.98 16.89 -2.58
CA GLU A 230 28.48 17.64 -3.75
C GLU A 230 26.99 17.38 -3.96
N PHE A 231 26.57 16.11 -3.91
CA PHE A 231 25.15 15.75 -3.94
C PHE A 231 24.38 16.33 -2.75
N GLN A 232 24.95 16.30 -1.54
CA GLN A 232 24.29 16.88 -0.36
C GLN A 232 24.11 18.40 -0.47
N ALA A 233 25.06 19.11 -1.07
CA ALA A 233 24.90 20.54 -1.35
C ALA A 233 23.75 20.78 -2.34
N TRP A 234 23.77 20.05 -3.46
CA TRP A 234 22.74 20.11 -4.50
C TRP A 234 21.33 19.76 -3.96
N LEU A 235 21.22 18.69 -3.18
CA LEU A 235 19.98 18.30 -2.53
C LEU A 235 19.51 19.35 -1.51
N GLY A 236 20.45 19.96 -0.78
CA GLY A 236 20.17 21.05 0.16
C GLY A 236 19.55 22.26 -0.52
N GLU A 237 20.03 22.60 -1.71
CA GLU A 237 19.50 23.68 -2.53
C GLU A 237 18.07 23.39 -3.00
N ILE A 238 17.79 22.17 -3.49
CA ILE A 238 16.42 21.74 -3.84
C ILE A 238 15.49 21.85 -2.63
N MET A 239 15.89 21.25 -1.51
CA MET A 239 15.04 21.14 -0.32
C MET A 239 14.81 22.52 0.33
N SER A 240 15.66 23.51 0.06
CA SER A 240 15.45 24.90 0.50
C SER A 240 14.28 25.59 -0.20
N SER A 241 13.87 25.11 -1.38
CA SER A 241 12.69 25.59 -2.11
C SER A 241 11.38 24.93 -1.68
N MET A 242 11.44 23.98 -0.74
CA MET A 242 10.23 23.37 -0.21
C MET A 242 9.37 24.42 0.48
N SER A 243 8.09 24.44 0.15
CA SER A 243 7.09 25.17 0.92
C SER A 243 7.08 24.70 2.38
N ASP A 244 6.70 25.61 3.29
CA ASP A 244 6.72 25.50 4.76
C ASP A 244 6.71 24.06 5.36
N LEU A 245 7.87 23.65 5.89
CA LEU A 245 8.13 22.35 6.52
C LEU A 245 7.47 22.18 7.90
N SER A 246 6.86 23.23 8.46
CA SER A 246 6.57 23.33 9.89
C SER A 246 5.43 22.44 10.43
N GLY A 247 4.75 21.62 9.63
CA GLY A 247 3.70 20.75 10.22
C GLY A 247 3.10 19.60 9.42
N GLY A 248 2.99 19.66 8.09
CA GLY A 248 2.17 18.70 7.32
C GLY A 248 2.95 17.67 6.50
N THR A 249 2.32 16.52 6.22
CA THR A 249 2.62 15.74 5.00
C THR A 249 1.95 16.46 3.84
N TYR A 250 2.72 17.02 2.91
CA TYR A 250 2.13 17.56 1.68
C TYR A 250 1.41 16.43 0.94
N THR A 251 0.11 16.63 0.73
CA THR A 251 -0.75 15.75 -0.05
C THR A 251 -1.15 16.43 -1.36
N VAL A 252 -1.53 15.64 -2.37
CA VAL A 252 -2.15 16.21 -3.58
C VAL A 252 -3.43 16.96 -3.22
N ASN A 253 -4.13 16.56 -2.15
CA ASN A 253 -5.31 17.27 -1.68
C ASN A 253 -4.98 18.71 -1.22
N ASP A 254 -3.81 18.94 -0.62
CA ASP A 254 -3.34 20.29 -0.29
C ASP A 254 -3.03 21.12 -1.55
N LEU A 255 -2.47 20.48 -2.58
CA LEU A 255 -2.29 21.11 -3.89
C LEU A 255 -3.65 21.46 -4.51
N ALA A 256 -4.62 20.57 -4.43
CA ALA A 256 -5.98 20.80 -4.90
C ALA A 256 -6.68 21.92 -4.14
N LEU A 257 -6.55 21.99 -2.82
CA LEU A 257 -7.29 22.92 -1.97
C LEU A 257 -6.70 24.33 -1.95
N PHE A 258 -5.37 24.43 -1.90
CA PHE A 258 -4.66 25.70 -1.68
C PHE A 258 -3.85 26.17 -2.88
N GLY A 259 -3.65 25.31 -3.89
CA GLY A 259 -3.15 25.72 -5.19
C GLY A 259 -1.70 26.17 -5.16
N TYR A 260 -1.42 27.32 -5.77
CA TYR A 260 -0.09 27.93 -5.87
C TYR A 260 0.57 28.28 -4.53
N THR A 261 -0.18 28.28 -3.42
CA THR A 261 0.42 28.47 -2.10
C THR A 261 1.09 27.20 -1.58
N THR A 262 0.64 26.03 -2.03
CA THR A 262 1.20 24.71 -1.67
C THR A 262 2.47 24.42 -2.46
N GLY A 263 2.56 24.82 -3.73
CA GLY A 263 3.74 24.57 -4.56
C GLY A 263 3.47 24.84 -6.03
N ASP A 264 4.54 24.99 -6.81
CA ASP A 264 4.48 25.14 -8.27
C ASP A 264 4.61 23.79 -8.98
N ALA A 265 5.40 22.87 -8.40
CA ALA A 265 5.50 21.48 -8.82
C ALA A 265 5.72 20.58 -7.59
N GLY A 266 5.34 19.32 -7.69
CA GLY A 266 5.57 18.35 -6.62
C GLY A 266 5.83 16.95 -7.16
N GLN A 267 6.68 16.20 -6.45
CA GLN A 267 6.82 14.78 -6.70
C GLN A 267 5.84 14.02 -5.80
N LEU A 268 4.77 13.50 -6.40
CA LEU A 268 3.59 13.01 -5.70
C LEU A 268 3.18 11.64 -6.23
N LEU A 269 2.40 10.89 -5.44
CA LEU A 269 1.84 9.61 -5.89
C LEU A 269 0.90 9.84 -7.07
N GLU A 270 1.10 9.08 -8.14
CA GLU A 270 0.29 9.09 -9.35
C GLU A 270 -1.18 8.87 -9.04
N SER A 271 -1.50 7.86 -8.22
CA SER A 271 -2.87 7.59 -7.78
C SER A 271 -3.54 8.83 -7.18
N ASP A 272 -2.82 9.53 -6.30
CA ASP A 272 -3.32 10.74 -5.65
C ASP A 272 -3.50 11.88 -6.65
N LEU A 273 -2.58 12.02 -7.62
CA LEU A 273 -2.71 12.98 -8.71
C LEU A 273 -4.00 12.70 -9.50
N LEU A 274 -4.16 11.48 -10.00
CA LEU A 274 -5.26 11.08 -10.88
C LEU A 274 -6.64 11.29 -10.24
N VAL A 275 -6.83 10.93 -8.97
CA VAL A 275 -8.12 11.09 -8.29
C VAL A 275 -8.46 12.55 -7.99
N ASN A 276 -7.45 13.42 -7.86
CA ASN A 276 -7.65 14.84 -7.55
C ASN A 276 -7.62 15.77 -8.77
N MET A 277 -7.18 15.28 -9.94
CA MET A 277 -7.05 16.05 -11.19
C MET A 277 -8.30 16.89 -11.52
N GLN A 278 -9.49 16.28 -11.46
CA GLN A 278 -10.74 16.99 -11.77
C GLN A 278 -11.00 18.14 -10.79
N GLY A 279 -10.72 17.92 -9.50
CA GLY A 279 -10.87 18.93 -8.46
C GLY A 279 -9.91 20.11 -8.66
N ILE A 280 -8.65 19.80 -9.01
CA ILE A 280 -7.62 20.79 -9.34
C ILE A 280 -8.06 21.63 -10.54
N GLN A 281 -8.42 20.98 -11.66
CA GLN A 281 -8.83 21.66 -12.89
C GLN A 281 -10.09 22.53 -12.71
N THR A 282 -11.04 22.10 -11.88
CA THR A 282 -12.26 22.87 -11.64
C THR A 282 -11.99 24.12 -10.81
N ARG A 283 -11.04 24.03 -9.87
CA ARG A 283 -10.77 25.09 -8.90
C ARG A 283 -9.75 26.10 -9.39
N TRP A 284 -8.79 25.66 -10.18
CA TRP A 284 -7.70 26.47 -10.70
C TRP A 284 -7.85 26.62 -12.22
N ALA A 285 -7.72 27.84 -12.73
CA ALA A 285 -7.79 28.12 -14.18
C ALA A 285 -6.52 27.67 -14.94
N ASP A 286 -5.72 26.80 -14.33
CA ASP A 286 -4.45 26.28 -14.82
C ASP A 286 -4.45 24.76 -14.58
N PRO A 287 -4.55 23.94 -15.64
CA PRO A 287 -4.61 22.50 -15.49
C PRO A 287 -3.28 21.97 -14.95
N LEU A 288 -3.31 20.81 -14.28
CA LEU A 288 -2.09 20.12 -13.90
C LEU A 288 -1.63 19.24 -15.06
N ARG A 289 -0.31 19.14 -15.25
CA ARG A 289 0.37 18.13 -16.07
C ARG A 289 1.04 17.11 -15.18
N ILE A 290 0.97 15.86 -15.61
CA ILE A 290 1.68 14.73 -15.02
C ILE A 290 2.88 14.44 -15.92
N VAL A 291 4.08 14.51 -15.34
CA VAL A 291 5.33 14.16 -16.04
C VAL A 291 6.04 13.07 -15.25
N TYR A 292 6.38 11.97 -15.91
CA TYR A 292 7.14 10.90 -15.28
C TYR A 292 8.63 11.22 -15.34
N PRO A 293 9.36 11.21 -14.20
CA PRO A 293 10.80 11.37 -14.22
C PRO A 293 11.44 10.20 -14.99
N GLU A 294 12.67 10.37 -15.47
CA GLU A 294 13.40 9.27 -16.12
C GLU A 294 13.54 8.09 -15.16
N TYR A 295 14.01 8.36 -13.94
CA TYR A 295 14.15 7.39 -12.86
C TYR A 295 12.92 7.40 -11.94
N VAL A 296 12.04 6.42 -12.12
CA VAL A 296 10.72 6.39 -11.46
C VAL A 296 10.74 5.50 -10.22
N THR A 297 10.22 5.99 -9.10
CA THR A 297 9.98 5.16 -7.91
C THR A 297 8.59 4.53 -7.95
N TRP A 298 8.54 3.23 -7.65
CA TRP A 298 7.31 2.41 -7.69
C TRP A 298 6.89 2.01 -6.27
N PHE A 299 5.62 2.21 -5.96
CA PHE A 299 4.96 1.74 -4.74
C PHE A 299 4.08 0.56 -5.10
N ASP A 300 4.37 -0.61 -4.53
CA ASP A 300 3.79 -1.90 -4.93
C ASP A 300 2.73 -2.45 -3.95
N PHE A 301 2.49 -1.72 -2.86
CA PHE A 301 1.47 -2.00 -1.85
C PHE A 301 1.28 -3.49 -1.53
N PRO A 302 2.33 -4.19 -1.03
CA PRO A 302 2.29 -5.62 -0.91
C PRO A 302 1.39 -6.06 0.24
N PHE A 303 0.50 -7.03 0.00
CA PHE A 303 -0.23 -7.68 1.08
C PHE A 303 0.71 -8.65 1.81
N THR A 304 0.96 -8.39 3.09
CA THR A 304 1.80 -9.24 3.95
C THR A 304 0.99 -9.81 5.11
N VAL A 305 1.16 -11.10 5.38
CA VAL A 305 0.49 -11.78 6.49
C VAL A 305 1.45 -11.85 7.68
N TRP A 306 0.98 -11.46 8.85
CA TRP A 306 1.75 -11.53 10.08
C TRP A 306 1.97 -12.98 10.52
N MET A 307 3.23 -13.38 10.74
CA MET A 307 3.63 -14.75 11.12
C MET A 307 3.96 -14.95 12.61
N GLY A 308 3.46 -14.08 13.48
CA GLY A 308 3.57 -14.26 14.93
C GLY A 308 2.45 -15.12 15.53
N PRO A 309 2.52 -15.42 16.84
CA PRO A 309 1.57 -16.28 17.55
C PRO A 309 0.21 -15.63 17.85
N GLU A 310 0.07 -14.31 17.68
CA GLU A 310 -1.11 -13.52 18.02
C GLU A 310 -2.32 -13.83 17.14
N THR A 311 -2.07 -14.32 15.91
CA THR A 311 -3.10 -14.78 14.99
C THR A 311 -2.97 -16.28 14.72
N SER A 312 -4.11 -16.95 14.65
CA SER A 312 -4.23 -18.38 14.37
C SER A 312 -3.86 -18.72 12.92
N ALA A 313 -3.64 -20.01 12.65
CA ALA A 313 -3.43 -20.48 11.28
C ALA A 313 -4.66 -20.27 10.39
N LEU A 314 -5.87 -20.39 10.95
CA LEU A 314 -7.12 -20.18 10.21
C LEU A 314 -7.30 -18.71 9.84
N GLU A 315 -7.01 -17.76 10.73
CA GLU A 315 -7.07 -16.32 10.42
C GLU A 315 -6.03 -15.94 9.34
N LYS A 316 -4.83 -16.51 9.40
CA LYS A 316 -3.80 -16.31 8.36
C LYS A 316 -4.27 -16.86 7.00
N ASN A 317 -4.91 -18.02 6.98
CA ASN A 317 -5.49 -18.58 5.76
C ASN A 317 -6.66 -17.75 5.25
N ALA A 318 -7.52 -17.25 6.14
CA ALA A 318 -8.61 -16.36 5.78
C ALA A 318 -8.10 -15.04 5.19
N ALA A 319 -6.98 -14.51 5.70
CA ALA A 319 -6.30 -13.36 5.11
C ALA A 319 -5.79 -13.65 3.68
N LEU A 320 -5.36 -14.88 3.40
CA LEU A 320 -5.01 -15.29 2.03
C LEU A 320 -6.22 -15.36 1.10
N GLU A 321 -7.39 -15.78 1.59
CA GLU A 321 -8.62 -15.73 0.80
C GLU A 321 -8.98 -14.29 0.42
N PHE A 322 -8.85 -13.35 1.37
CA PHE A 322 -9.03 -11.92 1.07
C PHE A 322 -7.96 -11.37 0.11
N GLN A 323 -6.69 -11.78 0.25
CA GLN A 323 -5.63 -11.42 -0.72
C GLN A 323 -5.97 -11.91 -2.13
N LYS A 324 -6.46 -13.15 -2.28
CA LYS A 324 -6.88 -13.71 -3.59
C LYS A 324 -8.05 -12.92 -4.16
N TYR A 325 -9.02 -12.55 -3.33
CA TYR A 325 -10.15 -11.71 -3.74
C TYR A 325 -9.68 -10.35 -4.26
N LEU A 326 -8.79 -9.66 -3.52
CA LEU A 326 -8.21 -8.37 -3.94
C LEU A 326 -7.48 -8.46 -5.28
N LEU A 327 -6.87 -9.61 -5.60
CA LEU A 327 -6.17 -9.86 -6.87
C LEU A 327 -7.09 -10.38 -7.99
N GLY A 328 -8.38 -10.62 -7.71
CA GLY A 328 -9.37 -11.03 -8.71
C GLY A 328 -9.58 -9.95 -9.77
N GLU A 329 -9.90 -10.36 -11.00
CA GLU A 329 -10.02 -9.43 -12.14
C GLU A 329 -11.05 -8.32 -11.90
N GLU A 330 -12.19 -8.65 -11.28
CA GLU A 330 -13.25 -7.68 -10.97
C GLU A 330 -12.79 -6.61 -9.96
N VAL A 331 -12.15 -7.03 -8.87
CA VAL A 331 -11.69 -6.11 -7.82
C VAL A 331 -10.50 -5.26 -8.31
N GLN A 332 -9.63 -5.85 -9.13
CA GLN A 332 -8.51 -5.15 -9.76
C GLN A 332 -8.97 -4.13 -10.82
N ALA A 333 -10.03 -4.42 -11.58
CA ALA A 333 -10.59 -3.46 -12.53
C ALA A 333 -11.10 -2.19 -11.84
N GLN A 334 -11.65 -2.31 -10.64
CA GLN A 334 -12.11 -1.16 -9.87
C GLN A 334 -10.97 -0.29 -9.35
N ALA A 335 -9.76 -0.82 -9.21
CA ALA A 335 -8.58 -0.05 -8.79
C ALA A 335 -8.28 1.12 -9.75
N LEU A 336 -8.69 1.00 -11.02
CA LEU A 336 -8.53 2.03 -12.04
C LEU A 336 -9.25 3.34 -11.69
N ALA A 337 -10.40 3.26 -11.02
CA ALA A 337 -11.15 4.43 -10.55
C ALA A 337 -10.46 5.16 -9.38
N TYR A 338 -9.48 4.51 -8.74
CA TYR A 338 -8.62 5.09 -7.69
C TYR A 338 -7.26 5.53 -8.25
N GLY A 339 -7.06 5.50 -9.57
CA GLY A 339 -5.78 5.83 -10.18
C GLY A 339 -4.68 4.82 -9.87
N LEU A 340 -5.06 3.60 -9.48
CA LEU A 340 -4.12 2.53 -9.13
C LEU A 340 -3.93 1.61 -10.33
N ARG A 341 -2.67 1.24 -10.59
CA ARG A 341 -2.32 0.28 -11.64
C ARG A 341 -2.56 -1.14 -11.11
N PRO A 342 -3.33 -2.00 -11.79
CA PRO A 342 -3.56 -3.37 -11.36
C PRO A 342 -2.26 -4.18 -11.28
N ALA A 343 -2.12 -5.03 -10.26
CA ALA A 343 -1.04 -6.03 -10.20
C ALA A 343 -1.42 -7.32 -10.95
N ASN A 344 -2.72 -7.58 -11.16
CA ASN A 344 -3.18 -8.70 -11.96
C ASN A 344 -2.93 -8.41 -13.46
N PRO A 345 -2.09 -9.21 -14.15
CA PRO A 345 -1.71 -8.96 -15.54
C PRO A 345 -2.86 -9.15 -16.54
N ASN A 346 -3.98 -9.76 -16.13
CA ASN A 346 -5.16 -9.90 -16.97
C ASN A 346 -6.01 -8.62 -17.01
N VAL A 347 -5.76 -7.66 -16.11
CA VAL A 347 -6.49 -6.40 -16.05
C VAL A 347 -5.63 -5.29 -16.65
N PRO A 348 -6.03 -4.71 -17.80
CA PRO A 348 -5.29 -3.60 -18.42
C PRO A 348 -5.41 -2.32 -17.57
N VAL A 349 -4.40 -1.46 -17.67
CA VAL A 349 -4.38 -0.12 -17.02
C VAL A 349 -5.35 0.85 -17.72
N THR A 350 -5.67 0.59 -18.98
CA THR A 350 -6.59 1.39 -19.81
C THR A 350 -7.92 0.66 -19.98
N GLY A 351 -9.00 1.40 -20.26
CA GLY A 351 -10.34 0.87 -20.40
C GLY A 351 -11.42 1.79 -19.86
N GLU A 352 -12.66 1.29 -19.85
CA GLU A 352 -13.81 2.03 -19.33
C GLU A 352 -13.61 2.42 -17.86
N GLY A 353 -13.83 3.69 -17.54
CA GLY A 353 -13.65 4.22 -16.18
C GLY A 353 -12.20 4.38 -15.73
N SER A 354 -11.22 4.15 -16.61
CA SER A 354 -9.80 4.33 -16.28
C SER A 354 -9.42 5.81 -16.19
N LEU A 355 -8.93 6.23 -15.02
CA LEU A 355 -8.35 7.56 -14.87
C LEU A 355 -7.09 7.75 -15.73
N PHE A 356 -6.44 6.66 -16.16
CA PHE A 356 -5.27 6.74 -17.03
C PHE A 356 -5.63 7.19 -18.45
N ASP A 357 -6.77 6.71 -18.97
CA ASP A 357 -7.28 7.18 -20.27
C ASP A 357 -7.89 8.57 -20.16
N GLN A 358 -8.59 8.85 -19.06
CA GLN A 358 -9.22 10.15 -18.82
C GLN A 358 -8.20 11.29 -18.83
N TRP A 359 -7.00 11.07 -18.26
CA TRP A 359 -5.97 12.09 -18.08
C TRP A 359 -4.77 11.92 -19.03
N ALA A 360 -4.92 11.14 -20.10
CA ALA A 360 -3.85 10.89 -21.07
C ALA A 360 -3.35 12.20 -21.73
N ASP A 361 -4.25 13.14 -22.03
CA ASP A 361 -3.91 14.45 -22.60
C ASP A 361 -3.14 15.34 -21.61
N GLN A 362 -3.15 15.01 -20.33
CA GLN A 362 -2.41 15.69 -19.26
C GLN A 362 -1.06 15.01 -18.97
N GLY A 363 -0.65 14.04 -19.79
CA GLY A 363 0.67 13.40 -19.73
C GLY A 363 0.70 12.03 -19.04
N VAL A 364 -0.46 11.52 -18.60
CA VAL A 364 -0.54 10.20 -17.96
C VAL A 364 -0.23 9.10 -18.96
N MET A 365 0.58 8.13 -18.55
CA MET A 365 1.04 7.05 -19.43
C MET A 365 0.54 5.68 -18.93
N GLY A 366 -0.12 4.93 -19.82
CA GLY A 366 -0.56 3.56 -19.51
C GLY A 366 0.59 2.59 -19.28
N VAL A 367 1.75 2.83 -19.88
CA VAL A 367 2.94 1.96 -19.78
C VAL A 367 4.18 2.79 -19.43
N ILE A 368 4.83 2.44 -18.33
CA ILE A 368 6.10 3.03 -17.90
C ILE A 368 7.24 2.00 -18.02
N PRO A 369 8.38 2.35 -18.64
CA PRO A 369 9.53 1.46 -18.74
C PRO A 369 10.00 0.97 -17.36
N ARG A 370 10.18 -0.34 -17.20
CA ARG A 370 10.72 -0.92 -15.96
C ARG A 370 12.24 -0.82 -15.85
N THR A 371 12.92 -0.50 -16.95
CA THR A 371 14.40 -0.39 -17.00
C THR A 371 14.93 0.77 -16.18
N THR A 372 14.11 1.80 -15.96
CA THR A 372 14.44 2.98 -15.17
C THR A 372 13.71 3.01 -13.83
N ALA A 373 13.05 1.91 -13.45
CA ALA A 373 12.45 1.77 -12.14
C ALA A 373 13.55 1.77 -11.06
N MET A 374 13.43 2.70 -10.10
CA MET A 374 14.33 2.77 -8.96
C MET A 374 14.31 1.45 -8.20
N ARG A 375 15.50 0.96 -7.85
CA ARG A 375 15.63 -0.19 -6.95
C ARG A 375 15.26 0.25 -5.55
N SER A 376 14.67 -0.67 -4.78
CA SER A 376 14.42 -0.42 -3.36
C SER A 376 15.75 -0.07 -2.68
N PRO A 377 15.85 1.09 -2.04
CA PRO A 377 17.08 1.51 -1.38
C PRO A 377 17.34 0.67 -0.14
N ASP A 378 18.62 0.47 0.19
CA ASP A 378 19.01 -0.18 1.43
C ASP A 378 18.62 0.68 2.64
N ARG A 379 18.43 0.03 3.79
CA ARG A 379 18.07 0.71 5.04
C ARG A 379 19.06 1.82 5.39
N GLU A 380 20.33 1.56 5.20
CA GLU A 380 21.43 2.47 5.53
C GLU A 380 21.38 3.73 4.65
N VAL A 381 20.98 3.61 3.38
CA VAL A 381 20.78 4.75 2.46
C VAL A 381 19.67 5.66 2.98
N LEU A 382 18.53 5.06 3.34
CA LEU A 382 17.39 5.79 3.85
C LEU A 382 17.68 6.47 5.20
N GLN A 383 18.40 5.79 6.09
CA GLN A 383 18.84 6.38 7.35
C GLN A 383 19.83 7.53 7.14
N ALA A 384 20.75 7.40 6.18
CA ALA A 384 21.70 8.46 5.84
C ALA A 384 20.98 9.72 5.31
N LEU A 385 20.04 9.55 4.37
CA LEU A 385 19.21 10.64 3.83
C LEU A 385 18.35 11.30 4.92
N LEU A 386 17.67 10.50 5.75
CA LEU A 386 16.82 11.04 6.82
C LEU A 386 17.64 11.82 7.86
N ARG A 387 18.81 11.29 8.25
CA ARG A 387 19.73 11.98 9.17
C ARG A 387 20.25 13.28 8.56
N TRP A 388 20.61 13.26 7.28
CA TRP A 388 21.03 14.47 6.58
C TRP A 388 19.89 15.51 6.56
N PHE A 389 18.66 15.08 6.28
CA PHE A 389 17.48 15.96 6.27
C PHE A 389 17.24 16.59 7.65
N ASP A 390 17.33 15.80 8.72
CA ASP A 390 17.17 16.30 10.09
C ASP A 390 18.20 17.38 10.45
N LEU A 391 19.46 17.20 10.03
CA LEU A 391 20.56 18.10 10.36
C LEU A 391 20.57 19.38 9.52
N ASN A 392 20.09 19.32 8.27
CA ASN A 392 20.29 20.40 7.30
C ASN A 392 19.01 21.12 6.89
N VAL A 393 17.85 20.47 7.04
CA VAL A 393 16.57 20.96 6.53
C VAL A 393 15.56 21.12 7.66
N ALA A 394 15.23 20.04 8.40
CA ALA A 394 14.17 20.08 9.42
C ALA A 394 14.50 20.92 10.67
N GLY A 395 15.79 21.16 10.93
CA GLY A 395 16.26 21.96 12.07
C GLY A 395 16.38 23.46 11.79
N ARG A 396 16.08 23.90 10.56
CA ARG A 396 16.02 25.33 10.16
C ARG A 396 14.57 25.81 10.24
#